data_AF-A0A9E6Z611-F1
#
_entry.id   AF-A0A9E6Z611-F1
#
_cell.length_a   1.000
_cell.length_b   1.000
_cell.length_c   1.000
_cell.angle_alpha   90.00
_cell.angle_beta   90.00
_cell.angle_gamma   90.00
#
_symmetry.space_group_name_H-M   'P 1'
#
loop_
_entity.id
_entity.type
_entity.pdbx_description
1 polymer ?
#
loop_
_entity_poly.entity_id
_entity_poly.type
_entity_poly.pdbx_seq_one_letter_code
_entity_poly.pdbx_strand_id
1 'polypeptide(L)'
;MDAAAHFERLDRSLGELSIEKPYASHASLLHKIRYLKRCNQIDEGFVYMQISRGIAPRNHCFQMIQNLLFYADEAPPLSPFVSKKIRTERDGRWHRCDIKTTNLLPNVLAKQSAFEKGLFDTWGVTDDGMVTEGPFQMLGL
;
A
#
# COMPACT_ATOMS: atom_id res chain seq x y z
N MET A 1 -1.89 -5.60 -16.63
CA MET A 1 -1.06 -5.05 -15.54
C MET A 1 -0.69 -3.62 -15.89
N ASP A 2 -1.36 -2.65 -15.29
CA ASP A 2 -0.95 -1.24 -15.33
C ASP A 2 0.21 -0.99 -14.35
N ALA A 3 1.41 -1.42 -14.74
CA ALA A 3 2.59 -1.32 -13.86
C ALA A 3 3.20 0.09 -13.83
N ALA A 4 2.97 0.92 -14.86
CA ALA A 4 3.60 2.23 -14.98
C ALA A 4 3.16 3.16 -13.85
N ALA A 5 1.84 3.33 -13.66
CA ALA A 5 1.29 4.15 -12.59
C ALA A 5 1.71 3.65 -11.18
N HIS A 6 1.83 2.33 -11.01
CA HIS A 6 2.31 1.74 -9.77
C HIS A 6 3.77 2.07 -9.48
N PHE A 7 4.64 2.00 -10.48
CA PHE A 7 6.06 2.32 -10.30
C PHE A 7 6.32 3.82 -10.16
N GLU A 8 5.55 4.67 -10.83
CA GLU A 8 5.61 6.13 -10.62
C GLU A 8 5.21 6.50 -9.19
N ARG A 9 4.15 5.90 -8.66
CA ARG A 9 3.74 6.11 -7.26
C ARG A 9 4.78 5.57 -6.27
N LEU A 10 5.43 4.45 -6.59
CA LEU A 10 6.54 3.91 -5.79
C LEU A 10 7.71 4.89 -5.77
N ASP A 11 8.15 5.34 -6.94
CA ASP A 11 9.24 6.31 -7.10
C ASP A 11 8.97 7.61 -6.35
N ARG A 12 7.74 8.14 -6.45
CA ARG A 12 7.31 9.32 -5.70
C ARG A 12 7.42 9.08 -4.19
N SER A 13 6.87 7.98 -3.69
CA SER A 13 6.87 7.68 -2.25
C SER A 13 8.29 7.50 -1.69
N LEU A 14 9.19 6.88 -2.46
CA LEU A 14 10.60 6.76 -2.10
C LEU A 14 11.29 8.13 -2.09
N GLY A 15 11.02 8.97 -3.08
CA GLY A 15 11.56 10.34 -3.16
C GLY A 15 11.14 11.20 -1.98
N GLU A 16 9.86 11.24 -1.65
CA GLU A 16 9.32 12.00 -0.49
C GLU A 16 9.92 11.55 0.85
N LEU A 17 10.36 10.29 0.95
CA LEU A 17 10.99 9.74 2.14
C LEU A 17 12.53 9.73 2.07
N SER A 18 13.14 10.26 1.01
CA SER A 18 14.60 10.20 0.81
C SER A 18 15.15 8.78 0.93
N ILE A 19 14.46 7.79 0.36
CA ILE A 19 14.93 6.40 0.28
C ILE A 19 15.46 6.17 -1.14
N GLU A 20 16.72 5.78 -1.25
CA GLU A 20 17.31 5.43 -2.54
C GLU A 20 16.66 4.17 -3.12
N LYS A 21 16.53 4.14 -4.46
CA LYS A 21 15.88 3.03 -5.16
C LYS A 21 16.79 1.78 -5.13
N PRO A 22 16.35 0.63 -4.57
CA PRO A 22 17.11 -0.62 -4.59
C PRO A 22 16.98 -1.39 -5.93
N TYR A 23 16.73 -0.68 -7.03
CA TYR A 23 16.53 -1.26 -8.36
C TYR A 23 17.07 -0.33 -9.43
N ALA A 24 17.57 -0.93 -10.53
CA ALA A 24 18.18 -0.17 -11.62
C ALA A 24 17.15 0.56 -12.50
N SER A 25 15.99 -0.06 -12.73
CA SER A 25 14.94 0.49 -13.60
C SER A 25 13.59 -0.19 -13.37
N HIS A 26 12.50 0.44 -13.82
CA HIS A 26 11.18 -0.20 -13.86
C HIS A 26 11.19 -1.49 -14.69
N ALA A 27 12.00 -1.55 -15.77
CA ALA A 27 12.18 -2.77 -16.57
C ALA A 27 12.78 -3.92 -15.74
N SER A 28 13.71 -3.63 -14.83
CA SER A 28 14.27 -4.64 -13.91
C SER A 28 13.22 -5.17 -12.93
N LEU A 29 12.29 -4.32 -12.47
CA LEU A 29 11.18 -4.73 -11.63
C LEU A 29 10.19 -5.61 -12.42
N LEU A 30 9.83 -5.21 -13.65
CA LEU A 30 8.98 -6.03 -14.53
C LEU A 30 9.57 -7.41 -14.79
N HIS A 31 10.89 -7.49 -14.99
CA HIS A 31 11.57 -8.76 -15.15
C HIS A 31 11.41 -9.66 -13.92
N LYS A 32 11.61 -9.10 -12.71
CA LYS A 32 11.40 -9.81 -11.44
C LYS A 32 9.92 -10.23 -11.24
N ILE A 33 8.95 -9.38 -11.60
CA ILE A 33 7.51 -9.74 -11.55
C ILE A 33 7.24 -10.96 -12.44
N ARG A 34 7.70 -10.94 -13.70
CA ARG A 34 7.51 -12.05 -14.64
C ARG A 34 8.17 -13.33 -14.18
N TYR A 35 9.34 -13.21 -13.54
CA TYR A 35 10.03 -14.33 -12.93
C TYR A 35 9.22 -14.93 -11.77
N LEU A 36 8.76 -14.11 -10.82
CA LEU A 36 7.92 -14.56 -9.70
C LEU A 36 6.62 -15.21 -10.17
N LYS A 37 5.94 -14.60 -11.15
CA LYS A 37 4.73 -15.17 -11.76
C LYS A 37 4.96 -16.62 -12.23
N ARG A 38 6.08 -16.86 -12.91
CA ARG A 38 6.45 -18.18 -13.43
C ARG A 38 6.82 -19.16 -12.31
N CYS A 39 7.63 -18.73 -11.35
CA CYS A 39 8.05 -19.58 -10.23
C CYS A 39 6.88 -20.02 -9.36
N ASN A 40 5.92 -19.12 -9.15
CA ASN A 40 4.76 -19.37 -8.31
C ASN A 40 3.56 -19.92 -9.08
N GLN A 41 3.68 -20.11 -10.41
CA GLN A 41 2.62 -20.62 -11.29
C GLN A 41 1.31 -19.81 -11.19
N ILE A 42 1.43 -18.50 -10.99
CA ILE A 42 0.28 -17.60 -10.84
C ILE A 42 -0.23 -17.21 -12.23
N ASP A 43 -1.50 -17.44 -12.52
CA ASP A 43 -2.14 -16.93 -13.73
C ASP A 43 -2.67 -15.51 -13.54
N GLU A 44 -3.50 -15.34 -12.50
CA GLU A 44 -4.04 -14.08 -12.01
C GLU A 44 -3.69 -13.88 -10.53
N GLY A 45 -3.22 -12.69 -10.20
CA GLY A 45 -2.69 -12.45 -8.86
C GLY A 45 -2.32 -11.01 -8.59
N PHE A 46 -1.69 -10.82 -7.44
CA PHE A 46 -1.13 -9.54 -7.07
C PHE A 46 0.37 -9.66 -6.80
N VAL A 47 1.03 -8.51 -6.86
CA VAL A 47 2.41 -8.34 -6.45
C VAL A 47 2.42 -7.46 -5.22
N TYR A 48 3.05 -7.94 -4.15
CA TYR A 48 3.37 -7.11 -3.00
C TYR A 48 4.84 -6.70 -3.06
N MET A 49 5.09 -5.40 -2.93
CA MET A 49 6.42 -4.82 -2.89
C MET A 49 6.50 -3.83 -1.73
N GLN A 50 7.49 -4.03 -0.87
CA GLN A 50 7.80 -3.13 0.23
C GLN A 50 9.29 -2.82 0.23
N ILE A 51 9.61 -1.54 0.26
CA ILE A 51 10.99 -1.06 0.43
C ILE A 51 11.08 -0.38 1.79
N SER A 52 12.07 -0.77 2.59
CA SER A 52 12.40 -0.07 3.84
C SER A 52 13.77 0.57 3.74
N ARG A 53 14.04 1.54 4.60
CA ARG A 53 15.35 2.22 4.65
C ARG A 53 16.49 1.30 5.07
N GLY A 54 16.21 0.10 5.59
CA GLY A 54 17.22 -0.89 5.91
C GLY A 54 17.23 -1.36 7.35
N ILE A 55 18.38 -1.91 7.74
CA ILE A 55 18.68 -2.36 9.10
C ILE A 55 19.85 -1.52 9.63
N ALA A 56 19.70 -0.98 10.83
CA ALA A 56 20.75 -0.35 11.62
C ALA A 56 20.39 -0.36 13.12
N PRO A 57 21.33 0.00 14.01
CA PRO A 57 21.01 0.31 15.39
C PRO A 57 19.86 1.33 15.49
N ARG A 58 19.04 1.19 16.55
CA ARG A 58 17.85 2.03 16.75
C ARG A 58 18.23 3.51 16.83
N ASN A 59 17.92 4.26 15.79
CA ASN A 59 18.10 5.70 15.70
C ASN A 59 17.05 6.28 14.72
N HIS A 60 16.67 7.54 14.92
CA HIS A 60 15.75 8.24 14.02
C HIS A 60 16.48 8.84 12.80
N CYS A 61 17.80 9.03 12.87
CA CYS A 61 18.62 9.53 11.76
C CYS A 61 18.85 8.48 10.66
N PHE A 62 19.11 8.93 9.44
CA PHE A 62 19.25 8.07 8.25
C PHE A 62 20.70 7.64 8.03
N GLN A 63 21.04 6.36 8.28
CA GLN A 63 22.36 5.77 7.99
C GLN A 63 22.21 4.28 7.67
N MET A 64 21.64 3.94 6.51
CA MET A 64 21.26 2.54 6.21
C MET A 64 21.23 2.23 4.72
N ILE A 65 21.36 0.94 4.39
CA ILE A 65 21.14 0.38 3.05
C ILE A 65 19.72 -0.17 2.98
N GLN A 66 18.95 0.28 1.99
CA GLN A 66 17.58 -0.09 1.72
C GLN A 66 17.38 -1.61 1.52
N ASN A 67 16.28 -2.13 2.09
CA ASN A 67 15.83 -3.50 1.89
C ASN A 67 14.61 -3.54 0.98
N LEU A 68 14.51 -4.58 0.15
CA LEU A 68 13.36 -4.85 -0.72
C LEU A 68 12.74 -6.20 -0.35
N LEU A 69 11.51 -6.19 0.15
CA LEU A 69 10.65 -7.35 0.25
C LEU A 69 9.72 -7.37 -0.97
N PHE A 70 9.66 -8.51 -1.64
CA PHE A 70 8.93 -8.65 -2.89
C PHE A 70 8.45 -10.09 -3.06
N TYR A 71 7.13 -10.26 -3.15
CA TYR A 71 6.51 -11.54 -3.48
C TYR A 71 5.30 -11.34 -4.40
N ALA A 72 4.85 -12.43 -5.01
CA ALA A 72 3.63 -12.50 -5.78
C ALA A 72 2.78 -13.66 -5.25
N ASP A 73 1.47 -13.48 -5.26
CA ASP A 73 0.51 -14.50 -4.80
C ASP A 73 -0.77 -14.44 -5.64
N GLU A 74 -1.57 -15.50 -5.58
CA GLU A 74 -2.87 -15.56 -6.23
C GLU A 74 -3.83 -14.53 -5.64
N ALA A 75 -4.66 -13.93 -6.49
CA ALA A 75 -5.68 -12.99 -6.04
C ALA A 75 -6.93 -13.78 -5.63
N PRO A 76 -7.60 -13.41 -4.54
CA PRO A 76 -8.91 -13.97 -4.27
C PRO A 76 -9.85 -13.63 -5.43
N PRO A 77 -10.80 -14.51 -5.77
CA PRO A 77 -11.75 -14.26 -6.84
C PRO A 77 -12.47 -12.94 -6.60
N LEU A 78 -12.69 -12.18 -7.67
CA LEU A 78 -13.45 -10.94 -7.59
C LEU A 78 -14.82 -11.23 -6.99
N SER A 79 -15.09 -10.65 -5.82
CA SER A 79 -16.42 -10.73 -5.24
C SER A 79 -17.40 -10.02 -6.18
N PRO A 80 -18.63 -10.55 -6.39
CA PRO A 80 -19.65 -9.83 -7.13
C PRO A 80 -19.85 -8.41 -6.56
N PHE A 81 -20.26 -7.46 -7.40
CA PHE A 81 -20.57 -6.11 -6.94
C PHE A 81 -21.76 -6.16 -5.98
N VAL A 82 -21.47 -6.13 -4.68
CA VAL A 82 -22.47 -6.06 -3.62
C VAL A 82 -22.40 -4.67 -2.98
N SER A 83 -23.56 -4.07 -2.70
CA SER A 83 -23.64 -2.83 -1.93
C SER A 83 -22.98 -3.02 -0.56
N LYS A 84 -21.99 -2.19 -0.27
CA LYS A 84 -21.23 -2.22 0.98
C LYS A 84 -21.67 -1.08 1.89
N LYS A 85 -21.98 -1.40 3.15
CA LYS A 85 -22.32 -0.37 4.15
C LYS A 85 -21.04 0.26 4.68
N ILE A 86 -20.97 1.59 4.65
CA ILE A 86 -19.86 2.37 5.20
C ILE A 86 -20.40 3.42 6.17
N ARG A 87 -19.54 3.88 7.08
CA ARG A 87 -19.83 5.05 7.93
C ARG A 87 -18.69 6.06 7.86
N THR A 88 -18.96 7.29 8.23
CA THR A 88 -17.91 8.28 8.45
C THR A 88 -17.34 8.20 9.87
N GLU A 89 -16.08 8.59 10.01
CA GLU A 89 -15.42 8.80 11.30
C GLU A 89 -14.32 9.84 11.20
N ARG A 90 -13.86 10.36 12.34
CA ARG A 90 -12.74 11.30 12.37
C ARG A 90 -11.48 10.67 11.76
N ASP A 91 -10.86 11.36 10.82
CA ASP A 91 -9.61 10.92 10.19
C ASP A 91 -8.43 11.09 11.16
N GLY A 92 -7.98 9.98 11.74
CA GLY A 92 -6.83 9.94 12.66
C GLY A 92 -5.48 9.70 11.99
N ARG A 93 -5.41 9.72 10.66
CA ARG A 93 -4.17 9.46 9.92
C ARG A 93 -3.24 10.67 9.95
N TRP A 94 -1.96 10.41 9.67
CA TRP A 94 -0.98 11.48 9.53
C TRP A 94 -1.29 12.39 8.32
N HIS A 95 -0.77 13.61 8.29
CA HIS A 95 -1.07 14.58 7.23
C HIS A 95 -0.40 14.28 5.87
N ARG A 96 0.46 13.27 5.78
CA ARG A 96 1.18 12.88 4.54
C ARG A 96 0.60 11.62 3.90
N CYS A 97 -0.73 11.49 3.89
CA CYS A 97 -1.43 10.37 3.22
C CYS A 97 -1.13 10.27 1.72
N ASP A 98 -0.55 11.31 1.10
CA ASP A 98 -0.04 11.28 -0.27
C ASP A 98 1.15 10.30 -0.45
N ILE A 99 1.86 9.96 0.63
CA ILE A 99 2.96 8.98 0.62
C ILE A 99 2.42 7.60 1.00
N LYS A 100 2.60 6.62 0.10
CA LYS A 100 2.16 5.24 0.36
C LYS A 100 3.19 4.51 1.23
N THR A 101 2.97 4.48 2.54
CA THR A 101 3.87 3.87 3.53
C THR A 101 3.27 2.63 4.22
N THR A 102 4.08 1.95 5.02
CA THR A 102 3.63 0.89 5.92
C THR A 102 3.14 1.42 7.28
N ASN A 103 3.06 2.74 7.47
CA ASN A 103 2.48 3.35 8.68
C ASN A 103 0.94 3.26 8.65
N LEU A 104 0.43 2.04 8.77
CA LEU A 104 -0.98 1.70 8.53
C LEU A 104 -1.79 1.51 9.83
N LEU A 105 -1.21 1.78 10.99
CA LEU A 105 -1.90 1.58 12.27
C LEU A 105 -3.26 2.32 12.32
N PRO A 106 -3.39 3.60 11.91
CA PRO A 106 -4.69 4.25 11.92
C PRO A 106 -5.68 3.60 10.95
N ASN A 107 -5.21 3.12 9.79
CA ASN A 107 -6.05 2.42 8.80
C ASN A 107 -6.57 1.10 9.36
N VAL A 108 -5.72 0.35 10.07
CA VAL A 108 -6.10 -0.91 10.73
C VAL A 108 -7.16 -0.66 11.80
N LEU A 109 -6.98 0.36 12.64
CA LEU A 109 -7.95 0.71 13.68
C LEU A 109 -9.30 1.16 13.10
N ALA A 110 -9.28 1.97 12.04
CA ALA A 110 -10.47 2.39 11.30
C ALA A 110 -11.25 1.19 10.74
N LYS A 111 -10.53 0.28 10.04
CA LYS A 111 -11.12 -0.93 9.47
C LYS A 111 -11.70 -1.85 10.54
N GLN A 112 -10.99 -2.03 11.65
CA GLN A 112 -11.46 -2.80 12.79
C GLN A 112 -12.73 -2.19 13.40
N SER A 113 -12.77 -0.86 13.56
CA SER A 113 -13.94 -0.15 14.07
C SER A 113 -15.18 -0.27 13.18
N ALA A 114 -15.00 -0.37 11.86
CA ALA A 114 -16.08 -0.69 10.92
C ALA A 114 -16.57 -2.13 11.11
N PHE A 115 -15.63 -3.08 11.16
CA PHE A 115 -15.91 -4.49 11.31
C PHE A 115 -16.72 -4.80 12.58
N GLU A 116 -16.34 -4.22 13.72
CA GLU A 116 -17.04 -4.37 15.00
C GLU A 116 -18.49 -3.86 14.97
N LYS A 117 -18.82 -2.99 14.01
CA LYS A 117 -20.19 -2.46 13.81
C LYS A 117 -20.94 -3.16 12.68
N GLY A 118 -20.40 -4.25 12.13
CA GLY A 118 -20.99 -4.97 11.00
C GLY A 118 -20.98 -4.18 9.69
N LEU A 119 -20.04 -3.24 9.53
CA LEU A 119 -19.86 -2.43 8.33
C LEU A 119 -18.69 -2.96 7.49
N PHE A 120 -18.71 -2.65 6.19
CA PHE A 120 -17.62 -3.01 5.30
C PHE A 120 -16.39 -2.12 5.54
N ASP A 121 -16.58 -0.81 5.68
CA ASP A 121 -15.47 0.13 5.86
C ASP A 121 -15.89 1.43 6.55
N THR A 122 -14.90 2.29 6.81
CA THR A 122 -15.12 3.68 7.21
C THR A 122 -14.56 4.67 6.18
N TRP A 123 -15.11 5.89 6.16
CA TRP A 123 -14.54 7.04 5.46
C TRP A 123 -14.08 8.08 6.49
N GLY A 124 -12.86 8.56 6.32
CA GLY A 124 -12.31 9.63 7.14
C GLY A 124 -13.03 10.96 6.89
N VAL A 125 -13.14 11.75 7.95
CA VAL A 125 -13.65 13.12 7.92
C VAL A 125 -12.69 14.00 8.72
N THR A 126 -12.30 15.12 8.14
CA THR A 126 -11.44 16.13 8.78
C THR A 126 -12.18 16.86 9.90
N ASP A 127 -11.45 17.60 10.74
CA ASP A 127 -12.04 18.36 11.83
C ASP A 127 -12.98 19.49 11.34
N ASP A 128 -12.82 19.98 10.10
CA ASP A 128 -13.71 20.92 9.41
C ASP A 128 -14.86 20.25 8.64
N GLY A 129 -15.05 18.94 8.78
CA GLY A 129 -16.20 18.21 8.26
C GLY A 129 -16.09 17.75 6.80
N MET A 130 -14.90 17.83 6.19
CA MET A 130 -14.66 17.39 4.81
C MET A 130 -14.36 15.89 4.78
N VAL A 131 -14.97 15.17 3.84
CA VAL A 131 -14.69 13.75 3.61
C VAL A 131 -13.31 13.60 2.96
N THR A 132 -12.51 12.66 3.45
CA THR A 132 -11.20 12.31 2.88
C THR A 132 -11.29 11.03 2.05
N GLU A 133 -10.88 9.89 2.61
CA GLU A 133 -10.87 8.59 1.93
C GLU A 133 -11.04 7.46 2.96
N GLY A 134 -11.19 6.22 2.47
CA GLY A 134 -11.26 5.03 3.33
C GLY A 134 -9.88 4.48 3.71
N PRO A 135 -9.79 3.64 4.75
CA PRO A 135 -8.52 3.05 5.21
C PRO A 135 -7.94 2.03 4.22
N PHE A 136 -8.77 1.48 3.33
CA PHE A 136 -8.39 0.54 2.29
C PHE A 136 -8.90 1.00 0.92
N GLN A 137 -8.04 1.66 0.14
CA GLN A 137 -8.22 1.77 -1.30
C GLN A 137 -7.21 0.85 -2.00
N MET A 138 -7.70 -0.31 -2.43
CA MET A 138 -7.09 -0.98 -3.56
C MET A 138 -7.65 -0.30 -4.80
N LEU A 139 -6.90 0.61 -5.41
CA LEU A 139 -7.07 0.84 -6.85
C LEU A 139 -6.65 -0.48 -7.49
N GLY A 140 -7.63 -1.23 -7.97
CA GLY A 140 -7.41 -2.47 -8.70
C GLY A 140 -6.47 -2.22 -9.88
N LEU A 141 -5.54 -3.14 -10.08
CA LEU A 141 -4.67 -3.24 -11.27
C LEU A 141 -5.43 -3.76 -12.49
#